data_AF-A0A9E5Y9Y0-F1
#
_entry.id   AF-A0A9E5Y9Y0-F1
#
_cell.length_a   1.000
_cell.length_b   1.000
_cell.length_c   1.000
_cell.angle_alpha   90.00
_cell.angle_beta   90.00
_cell.angle_gamma   90.00
#
_symmetry.space_group_name_H-M   'P 1'
#
loop_
_entity.id
_entity.type
_entity.pdbx_description
1 polymer ?
#
loop_
_entity_poly.entity_id
_entity_poly.type
_entity_poly.pdbx_seq_one_letter_code
_entity_poly.pdbx_strand_id
1 'polypeptide(L)' 'MQNLQKMLIEILREDPTYFSEEKLLKNKLTEDAFKLEPKLIKYILSDNRLKKHFFLDIDGVLVFDK' A
#
# COMPACT_ATOMS: atom_id res chain seq x y z
N MET A 1 -18.41 -2.80 4.51
CA MET A 1 -17.44 -2.06 3.68
C MET A 1 -16.10 -2.08 4.41
N GLN A 2 -15.13 -2.88 3.96
CA GLN A 2 -13.78 -2.82 4.53
C GLN A 2 -13.16 -1.48 4.11
N ASN A 3 -12.62 -0.73 5.07
CA ASN A 3 -12.04 0.57 4.81
C ASN A 3 -10.59 0.36 4.35
N LEU A 4 -10.35 0.48 3.05
CA LEU A 4 -9.05 0.33 2.39
C LEU A 4 -7.93 1.10 3.11
N GLN A 5 -8.25 2.31 3.56
CA GLN A 5 -7.31 3.16 4.30
C GLN A 5 -6.89 2.54 5.62
N LYS A 6 -7.82 1.90 6.35
CA LYS A 6 -7.49 1.22 7.62
C LYS A 6 -6.54 0.05 7.39
N MET A 7 -6.81 -0.74 6.35
CA MET A 7 -5.96 -1.89 6.01
C MET A 7 -4.55 -1.44 5.61
N LEU A 8 -4.44 -0.38 4.81
CA LEU A 8 -3.14 0.21 4.46
C LEU A 8 -2.41 0.73 5.70
N ILE A 9 -3.12 1.43 6.60
CA ILE A 9 -2.56 1.91 7.87
C ILE A 9 -2.05 0.75 8.74
N GLU A 10 -2.81 -0.34 8.84
CA GLU A 10 -2.43 -1.53 9.63
C GLU A 10 -1.11 -2.14 9.14
N ILE A 11 -0.94 -2.31 7.82
CA ILE A 11 0.27 -2.96 7.28
C ILE A 11 1.51 -2.04 7.29
N LEU A 12 1.30 -0.72 7.28
CA LEU A 12 2.38 0.26 7.28
C LEU A 12 2.80 0.68 8.70
N ARG A 13 2.03 0.32 9.73
CA ARG A 13 2.18 0.83 11.11
C ARG A 13 3.58 0.65 11.70
N GLU A 14 4.21 -0.47 11.40
CA GLU A 14 5.53 -0.84 11.91
C GLU A 14 6.68 -0.28 11.05
N ASP A 15 6.38 0.37 9.91
CA ASP A 15 7.41 0.94 9.04
C ASP A 15 7.69 2.41 9.41
N PRO A 16 8.89 2.74 9.92
CA PRO A 16 9.25 4.11 10.27
C PRO A 16 9.28 5.07 9.06
N THR A 17 9.25 4.54 7.83
CA THR A 17 9.13 5.33 6.59
C THR A 17 7.75 5.95 6.46
N TYR A 18 6.73 5.26 6.97
CA TYR A 18 5.33 5.66 6.83
C TYR A 18 4.71 6.06 8.16
N PHE A 19 5.31 5.70 9.30
CA PHE A 19 4.85 6.07 10.64
C PHE A 19 5.95 6.72 11.47
N SER A 20 5.60 7.78 12.18
CA SER A 20 6.46 8.42 13.17
C SER A 20 5.61 8.90 14.34
N GLU A 21 6.04 8.64 15.58
CA GLU A 21 5.30 9.03 16.79
C GLU A 21 3.81 8.61 16.75
N GLU A 22 3.53 7.37 16.32
CA GLU A 22 2.19 6.82 16.10
C GLU A 22 1.33 7.54 15.04
N LYS A 23 1.90 8.50 14.30
CA LYS A 23 1.23 9.24 13.24
C LYS A 23 1.68 8.76 11.87
N LEU A 24 0.69 8.62 10.98
CA LEU A 24 0.93 8.35 9.57
C LEU A 24 1.57 9.58 8.88
N LEU A 25 2.71 9.37 8.24
CA LEU A 25 3.39 10.34 7.40
C LEU A 25 2.69 10.44 6.03
N LYS A 26 1.51 11.09 6.02
CA LYS A 26 0.63 11.18 4.84
C LYS A 26 1.34 11.70 3.59
N ASN A 27 2.18 12.72 3.72
CA ASN A 27 2.89 13.30 2.56
C ASN A 27 3.84 12.28 1.92
N LYS A 28 4.59 11.54 2.75
CA LYS A 28 5.53 10.52 2.27
C LYS A 28 4.77 9.36 1.61
N LEU A 29 3.70 8.89 2.25
CA LEU A 29 2.84 7.84 1.66
C LEU A 29 2.28 8.26 0.31
N THR A 30 1.75 9.48 0.20
CA THR A 30 1.19 10.02 -1.04
C THR A 30 2.27 10.13 -2.12
N GLU A 31 3.45 10.66 -1.79
CA GLU A 31 4.57 10.75 -2.73
C GLU A 31 5.00 9.38 -3.26
N ASP A 32 5.17 8.41 -2.37
CA ASP A 32 5.56 7.04 -2.72
C ASP A 32 4.48 6.33 -3.55
N ALA A 33 3.20 6.61 -3.28
CA ALA A 33 2.09 6.11 -4.09
C ALA A 33 2.14 6.68 -5.52
N PHE A 34 2.35 7.99 -5.66
CA PHE A 34 2.50 8.62 -6.98
C PHE A 34 3.71 8.12 -7.76
N LYS A 35 4.81 7.80 -7.06
CA LYS A 35 6.05 7.30 -7.66
C LYS A 35 6.05 5.79 -7.93
N LEU A 36 4.98 5.08 -7.54
CA LEU A 36 4.96 3.61 -7.57
C LEU A 36 6.17 3.02 -6.85
N GLU A 37 6.51 3.58 -5.69
CA GLU A 37 7.69 3.21 -4.92
C GLU A 37 7.69 1.69 -4.64
N PRO A 38 8.73 0.94 -5.06
CA PRO A 38 8.76 -0.51 -4.92
C PRO A 38 8.54 -1.00 -3.49
N LYS A 39 8.98 -0.23 -2.49
CA LYS A 39 8.76 -0.54 -1.07
C LYS A 39 7.26 -0.55 -0.74
N LEU A 40 6.53 0.49 -1.12
CA LEU A 40 5.10 0.60 -0.91
C LEU A 40 4.34 -0.49 -1.68
N ILE A 41 4.72 -0.75 -2.93
CA ILE A 41 4.11 -1.80 -3.74
C ILE A 41 4.26 -3.18 -3.07
N LYS A 42 5.43 -3.49 -2.51
CA LYS A 42 5.64 -4.75 -1.76
C LYS A 42 4.72 -4.87 -0.54
N TYR A 43 4.46 -3.77 0.17
CA TYR A 43 3.48 -3.74 1.25
C TYR A 43 2.06 -4.03 0.75
N ILE A 44 1.65 -3.41 -0.36
CA ILE A 44 0.30 -3.65 -0.93
C ILE A 44 0.17 -5.11 -1.40
N LEU A 45 1.24 -5.67 -2.00
CA LEU A 45 1.27 -7.05 -2.48
C LEU A 45 1.28 -8.11 -1.35
N SER A 46 1.72 -7.76 -0.14
CA SER A 46 1.79 -8.70 0.99
C SER A 46 0.43 -8.98 1.62
N ASP A 47 -0.56 -8.10 1.41
CA ASP A 47 -1.94 -8.30 1.86
C ASP A 47 -2.83 -8.69 0.67
N ASN A 48 -3.41 -9.89 0.70
CA ASN A 48 -4.25 -10.42 -0.38
C ASN A 48 -5.46 -9.53 -0.71
N ARG A 49 -5.99 -8.78 0.26
CA ARG A 49 -7.16 -7.93 0.06
C ARG A 49 -6.76 -6.63 -0.64
N LEU A 50 -5.63 -6.04 -0.26
CA LEU A 50 -5.06 -4.87 -0.93
C LEU A 50 -4.57 -5.24 -2.33
N LYS A 51 -3.86 -6.37 -2.46
CA LYS A 51 -3.44 -6.91 -3.76
C LYS A 51 -4.61 -7.03 -4.73
N LYS A 52 -5.73 -7.63 -4.31
CA LYS A 52 -6.95 -7.75 -5.15
C LYS A 52 -7.63 -6.42 -5.48
N HIS A 53 -7.36 -5.37 -4.71
CA HIS A 53 -7.95 -4.05 -4.93
C HIS A 53 -7.13 -3.20 -5.91
N PHE A 54 -5.79 -3.28 -5.80
CA PHE A 54 -4.86 -2.44 -6.55
C PHE A 54 -4.29 -3.10 -7.80
N PHE A 55 -4.32 -4.44 -7.87
CA PHE A 55 -3.74 -5.19 -8.98
C PHE A 55 -4.77 -6.04 -9.70
N LEU A 56 -4.62 -6.08 -11.01
CA LEU A 56 -5.24 -7.05 -11.88
C LEU A 56 -4.22 -8.15 -12.21
N ASP A 57 -4.65 -9.39 -12.13
CA ASP A 57 -3.86 -10.53 -12.59
C ASP A 57 -4.25 -10.82 -14.05
N ILE A 58 -3.29 -10.67 -14.96
CA ILE A 58 -3.43 -10.96 -16.38
C ILE A 58 -2.42 -12.05 -16.71
N ASP A 59 -2.89 -13.29 -16.87
CA ASP A 59 -2.07 -14.46 -17.18
C ASP A 59 -0.85 -14.64 -16.25
N GLY A 60 -1.02 -14.37 -14.95
CA GLY A 60 0.04 -14.46 -13.94
C GLY A 60 0.87 -13.18 -13.79
N VAL A 61 0.61 -12.14 -14.60
CA VAL A 61 1.25 -10.83 -14.49
C VAL A 61 0.37 -9.89 -13.66
N LEU A 62 0.92 -9.36 -12.57
CA LEU A 62 0.25 -8.38 -11.74
C LEU A 62 0.44 -6.98 -12.32
N VAL A 63 -0.64 -6.39 -12.82
CA VAL A 63 -0.69 -5.03 -13.35
C VAL A 63 -1.32 -4.10 -12.33
N PHE A 64 -0.64 -3.01 -12.00
CA PHE A 64 -1.14 -1.97 -11.11
C PHE A 64 -2.22 -1.15 -11.84
N ASP A 65 -3.45 -1.14 -11.32
CA ASP A 65 -4.63 -0.53 -11.98
C ASP A 65 -5.12 0.76 -11.29
N LYS A 66 -4.87 0.91 -9.98
CA LYS A 66 -5.46 1.99 -9.16
C LYS A 66 -4.47 2.71 -8.27
#